data_AF-A0A257TU40-F1
#
_entry.id   AF-A0A257TU40-F1
#
_cell.length_a   1.000
_cell.length_b   1.000
_cell.length_c   1.000
_cell.angle_alpha   90.00
_cell.angle_beta   90.00
_cell.angle_gamma   90.00
#
_symmetry.space_group_name_H-M   'P 1'
#
loop_
_entity.id
_entity.type
_entity.pdbx_description
1 polymer ?
#
loop_
_entity_poly.entity_id
_entity_poly.type
_entity_poly.pdbx_seq_one_letter_code
_entity_poly.pdbx_strand_id
1 'polypeptide(L)'
;IHFKYLGTLLLVVALLWTYFTFAEYLTTFYGHEPAEMRVFLYKFGGPYAPFFWLMVFCNFLLPVVILSNKKLKTITGILVASIGVVIGMWLERLIIIIPTLANPRLPYPTGMYVPSVTEIGIAAAATSAFVLGFMGFSKLFPLISIWETKEGREHSVHEVSMRLREYLPGQPEEKQVEASLKAEI
;
A
#
# COMPACT_ATOMS: atom_id res chain seq x y z
N ILE A 1 12.70 -4.93 -11.00
CA ILE A 1 11.53 -5.82 -11.25
C ILE A 1 10.60 -5.83 -10.03
N HIS A 2 11.11 -6.14 -8.82
CA HIS A 2 10.36 -6.09 -7.55
C HIS A 2 9.47 -4.84 -7.37
N PHE A 3 10.02 -3.62 -7.49
CA PHE A 3 9.24 -2.38 -7.34
C PHE A 3 8.08 -2.24 -8.35
N LYS A 4 8.21 -2.77 -9.56
CA LYS A 4 7.12 -2.70 -10.55
C LYS A 4 5.95 -3.60 -10.15
N TYR A 5 6.22 -4.77 -9.59
CA TYR A 5 5.18 -5.64 -9.05
C TYR A 5 4.54 -5.04 -7.80
N LEU A 6 5.34 -4.49 -6.88
CA LEU A 6 4.83 -3.82 -5.69
C LEU A 6 3.94 -2.62 -6.03
N GLY A 7 4.35 -1.81 -7.02
CA GLY A 7 3.50 -0.74 -7.54
C GLY A 7 2.19 -1.29 -8.11
N THR A 8 2.22 -2.30 -8.96
CA THR A 8 0.98 -2.89 -9.49
C THR A 8 0.07 -3.42 -8.37
N LEU A 9 0.63 -4.06 -7.34
CA LEU A 9 -0.14 -4.49 -6.16
C LEU A 9 -0.77 -3.30 -5.42
N LEU A 10 -0.02 -2.23 -5.20
CA LEU A 10 -0.54 -0.99 -4.61
C LEU A 10 -1.72 -0.42 -5.43
N LEU A 11 -1.61 -0.42 -6.76
CA LEU A 11 -2.69 0.03 -7.64
C LEU A 11 -3.94 -0.85 -7.51
N VAL A 12 -3.78 -2.18 -7.47
CA VAL A 12 -4.92 -3.11 -7.32
C VAL A 12 -5.63 -2.88 -5.99
N VAL A 13 -4.87 -2.73 -4.90
CA VAL A 13 -5.44 -2.48 -3.57
C VAL A 13 -6.12 -1.11 -3.50
N ALA A 14 -5.55 -0.07 -4.11
CA ALA A 14 -6.18 1.25 -4.18
C ALA A 14 -7.51 1.25 -4.95
N LEU A 15 -7.60 0.49 -6.06
CA LEU A 15 -8.85 0.31 -6.80
C LEU A 15 -9.89 -0.46 -5.99
N LEU A 16 -9.47 -1.51 -5.28
CA LEU A 16 -10.35 -2.29 -4.41
C LEU A 16 -10.87 -1.44 -3.24
N TRP A 17 -10.02 -0.63 -2.62
CA TRP A 17 -10.46 0.33 -1.61
C TRP A 17 -11.49 1.31 -2.19
N THR A 18 -11.22 1.87 -3.38
CA THR A 18 -12.14 2.81 -4.04
C THR A 18 -13.50 2.17 -4.30
N TYR A 19 -13.52 0.89 -4.70
CA TYR A 19 -14.75 0.13 -4.86
C TYR A 19 -15.55 0.03 -3.56
N PHE A 20 -14.91 -0.33 -2.43
CA PHE A 20 -15.60 -0.41 -1.14
C PHE A 20 -16.11 0.95 -0.66
N THR A 21 -15.30 1.99 -0.77
CA THR A 21 -15.69 3.35 -0.42
C THR A 21 -16.87 3.83 -1.27
N PHE A 22 -16.84 3.56 -2.58
CA PHE A 22 -17.95 3.88 -3.47
C PHE A 22 -19.22 3.10 -3.13
N ALA A 23 -19.11 1.80 -2.82
CA ALA A 23 -20.23 0.95 -2.42
C ALA A 23 -20.86 1.41 -1.10
N GLU A 24 -20.05 1.83 -0.12
CA GLU A 24 -20.52 2.41 1.14
C GLU A 24 -21.35 3.67 0.87
N TYR A 25 -20.80 4.63 0.15
CA TYR A 25 -21.50 5.88 -0.15
C TYR A 25 -22.76 5.69 -0.99
N LEU A 26 -22.74 4.75 -1.95
CA LEU A 26 -23.91 4.40 -2.74
C LEU A 26 -25.02 3.80 -1.86
N THR A 27 -24.65 2.90 -0.94
CA THR A 27 -25.61 2.24 -0.05
C THR A 27 -26.21 3.23 0.96
N THR A 28 -25.39 4.11 1.55
CA THR A 28 -25.88 5.20 2.43
C THR A 28 -26.80 6.16 1.67
N PHE A 29 -26.45 6.50 0.43
CA PHE A 29 -27.30 7.35 -0.40
C PHE A 29 -28.63 6.67 -0.71
N TYR A 30 -28.63 5.40 -1.08
CA TYR A 30 -29.85 4.64 -1.37
C TYR A 30 -30.74 4.44 -0.14
N GLY A 31 -30.14 4.18 1.03
CA GLY A 31 -30.84 3.92 2.29
C GLY A 31 -31.67 5.10 2.81
N HIS A 32 -31.35 6.35 2.44
CA HIS A 32 -32.09 7.57 2.76
C HIS A 32 -32.46 7.77 4.25
N GLU A 33 -31.74 7.14 5.18
CA GLU A 33 -31.98 7.31 6.61
C GLU A 33 -31.61 8.76 7.03
N PRO A 34 -32.52 9.55 7.64
CA PRO A 34 -32.29 10.98 7.91
C PRO A 34 -31.14 11.25 8.89
N ALA A 35 -30.80 10.29 9.76
CA ALA A 35 -29.62 10.40 10.62
C ALA A 35 -28.32 10.27 9.82
N GLU A 36 -28.24 9.31 8.91
CA GLU A 36 -27.04 9.04 8.11
C GLU A 36 -26.87 10.07 6.98
N MET A 37 -27.97 10.51 6.38
CA MET A 37 -27.94 11.53 5.33
C MET A 37 -27.40 12.87 5.85
N ARG A 38 -27.67 13.23 7.10
CA ARG A 38 -27.08 14.42 7.74
C ARG A 38 -25.56 14.30 7.85
N VAL A 39 -25.05 13.15 8.28
CA VAL A 39 -23.61 12.87 8.34
C VAL A 39 -23.00 12.89 6.94
N PHE A 40 -23.68 12.29 5.96
CA PHE A 40 -23.25 12.23 4.56
C PHE A 40 -23.11 13.64 3.96
N LEU A 41 -24.14 14.48 4.06
CA LEU A 41 -24.10 15.86 3.56
C LEU A 41 -23.05 16.71 4.29
N TYR A 42 -22.86 16.47 5.58
CA TYR A 42 -21.83 17.14 6.37
C TYR A 42 -20.40 16.76 5.95
N LYS A 43 -20.19 15.52 5.49
CA LYS A 43 -18.92 15.04 4.91
C LYS A 43 -18.68 15.61 3.50
N PHE A 44 -19.70 15.65 2.65
CA PHE A 44 -19.55 16.06 1.23
C PHE A 44 -19.52 17.58 1.02
N GLY A 45 -20.33 18.34 1.75
CA GLY A 45 -20.50 19.78 1.58
C GLY A 45 -20.34 20.61 2.85
N GLY A 46 -20.05 19.98 3.98
CA GLY A 46 -19.84 20.66 5.25
C GLY A 46 -18.39 21.12 5.48
N PRO A 47 -18.07 21.58 6.71
CA PRO A 47 -16.73 22.05 7.09
C PRO A 47 -15.61 21.02 6.88
N TYR A 48 -15.95 19.72 6.84
CA TYR A 48 -15.00 18.62 6.64
C TYR A 48 -14.85 18.16 5.18
N ALA A 49 -15.55 18.80 4.24
CA ALA A 49 -15.46 18.50 2.81
C ALA A 49 -14.04 18.56 2.24
N PRO A 50 -13.18 19.54 2.59
CA PRO A 50 -11.81 19.57 2.09
C PRO A 50 -11.01 18.31 2.47
N PHE A 51 -11.21 17.79 3.69
CA PHE A 51 -10.55 16.56 4.14
C PHE A 51 -11.06 15.34 3.37
N PHE A 52 -12.37 15.29 3.07
CA PHE A 52 -12.97 14.24 2.25
C PHE A 52 -12.42 14.21 0.83
N TRP A 53 -12.37 15.35 0.15
CA TRP A 53 -11.80 15.44 -1.19
C TRP A 53 -10.30 15.15 -1.19
N LEU A 54 -9.57 15.56 -0.15
CA LEU A 54 -8.16 15.24 0.02
C LEU A 54 -7.93 13.74 0.23
N MET A 55 -8.77 13.06 1.01
CA MET A 55 -8.75 11.60 1.18
C MET A 55 -8.94 10.89 -0.16
N VAL A 56 -9.98 11.26 -0.92
CA VAL A 56 -10.25 10.68 -2.24
C VAL A 56 -9.10 10.96 -3.21
N PHE A 57 -8.56 12.17 -3.20
CA PHE A 57 -7.40 12.54 -4.01
C PHE A 57 -6.17 11.67 -3.68
N CYS A 58 -5.81 11.57 -2.41
CA CYS A 58 -4.61 10.86 -1.96
C CYS A 58 -4.71 9.34 -2.14
N ASN A 59 -5.90 8.75 -1.95
CA ASN A 59 -6.07 7.31 -1.92
C ASN A 59 -6.54 6.70 -3.25
N PHE A 60 -7.21 7.48 -4.09
CA PHE A 60 -7.63 7.06 -5.42
C PHE A 60 -6.85 7.78 -6.52
N LEU A 61 -6.97 9.11 -6.62
CA LEU A 61 -6.47 9.83 -7.78
C LEU A 61 -4.95 9.76 -7.91
N LEU A 62 -4.24 9.98 -6.81
CA LEU A 62 -2.77 9.98 -6.76
C LEU A 62 -2.18 8.61 -7.16
N PRO A 63 -2.53 7.48 -6.53
CA PRO A 63 -1.99 6.18 -6.93
C PRO A 63 -2.44 5.78 -8.34
N VAL A 64 -3.70 6.04 -8.73
CA VAL A 64 -4.18 5.68 -10.08
C VAL A 64 -3.46 6.47 -11.16
N VAL A 65 -3.29 7.79 -11.02
CA VAL A 65 -2.63 8.64 -12.03
C VAL A 65 -1.14 8.30 -12.16
N ILE A 66 -0.44 8.11 -11.04
CA ILE A 66 1.00 7.82 -11.07
C ILE A 66 1.25 6.40 -11.59
N LEU A 67 0.45 5.41 -11.19
CA LEU A 67 0.71 4.01 -11.50
C LEU A 67 0.05 3.51 -12.79
N SER A 68 -0.94 4.23 -13.33
CA SER A 68 -1.48 3.98 -14.67
C SER A 68 -0.49 4.45 -15.75
N ASN A 69 0.21 5.56 -15.50
CA ASN A 69 1.20 6.10 -16.42
C ASN A 69 2.51 5.32 -16.37
N LYS A 70 2.82 4.57 -17.44
CA LYS A 70 4.10 3.82 -17.57
C LYS A 70 5.34 4.69 -17.37
N LYS A 71 5.28 5.99 -17.68
CA LYS A 71 6.37 6.96 -17.49
C LYS A 71 6.57 7.40 -16.04
N LEU A 72 5.51 7.37 -15.22
CA LEU A 72 5.54 7.79 -13.81
C LEU A 72 5.74 6.62 -12.84
N LYS A 73 5.70 5.37 -13.34
CA LYS A 73 6.08 4.12 -12.62
C LYS A 73 7.60 4.01 -12.39
N THR A 74 8.19 5.05 -11.84
CA THR A 74 9.57 5.11 -11.34
C THR A 74 9.58 4.86 -9.84
N ILE A 75 10.74 4.50 -9.27
CA ILE A 75 10.89 4.25 -7.83
C ILE A 75 10.38 5.44 -7.00
N THR A 76 10.73 6.66 -7.39
CA THR A 76 10.25 7.90 -6.75
C THR A 76 8.74 8.09 -6.89
N GLY A 77 8.16 7.78 -8.04
CA GLY A 77 6.70 7.86 -8.24
C GLY A 77 5.94 6.89 -7.33
N ILE A 78 6.43 5.65 -7.21
CA ILE A 78 5.85 4.63 -6.33
C ILE A 78 5.95 5.06 -4.86
N LEU A 79 7.08 5.65 -4.45
CA LEU A 79 7.28 6.14 -3.09
C LEU A 79 6.34 7.31 -2.76
N VAL A 80 6.20 8.28 -3.66
CA VAL A 80 5.24 9.39 -3.49
C VAL A 80 3.81 8.85 -3.41
N ALA A 81 3.47 7.87 -4.24
CA ALA A 81 2.18 7.19 -4.18
C ALA A 81 1.93 6.47 -2.86
N SER A 82 2.92 5.74 -2.34
CA SER A 82 2.77 5.04 -1.07
C SER A 82 2.62 6.00 0.11
N ILE A 83 3.38 7.10 0.15
CA ILE A 83 3.24 8.11 1.21
C ILE A 83 1.86 8.78 1.13
N GLY A 84 1.42 9.13 -0.08
CA GLY A 84 0.09 9.70 -0.31
C GLY A 84 -1.02 8.79 0.19
N VAL A 85 -0.96 7.51 -0.13
CA VAL A 85 -1.90 6.49 0.35
C VAL A 85 -1.89 6.41 1.88
N VAL A 86 -0.72 6.36 2.53
CA VAL A 86 -0.64 6.32 4.00
C VAL A 86 -1.33 7.53 4.64
N ILE A 87 -1.11 8.73 4.11
CA ILE A 87 -1.79 9.95 4.57
C ILE A 87 -3.29 9.88 4.29
N GLY A 88 -3.69 9.38 3.12
CA GLY A 88 -5.08 9.17 2.73
C GLY A 88 -5.82 8.23 3.68
N MET A 89 -5.21 7.09 4.03
CA MET A 89 -5.77 6.13 4.99
C MET A 89 -5.90 6.71 6.40
N TRP A 90 -4.97 7.58 6.80
CA TRP A 90 -5.08 8.30 8.08
C TRP A 90 -6.25 9.30 8.06
N LEU A 91 -6.39 10.07 6.96
CA LEU A 91 -7.53 10.98 6.76
C LEU A 91 -8.87 10.25 6.73
N GLU A 92 -8.92 9.07 6.12
CA GLU A 92 -10.12 8.22 6.11
C GLU A 92 -10.58 7.89 7.53
N ARG A 93 -9.65 7.49 8.41
CA ARG A 93 -9.98 7.24 9.81
C ARG A 93 -10.52 8.48 10.52
N LEU A 94 -9.94 9.65 10.27
CA LEU A 94 -10.46 10.90 10.84
C LEU A 94 -11.87 11.23 10.37
N ILE A 95 -12.17 11.03 9.08
CA ILE A 95 -13.47 11.32 8.48
C ILE A 95 -14.54 10.33 8.87
N ILE A 96 -14.17 9.11 9.24
CA ILE A 96 -15.13 8.15 9.81
C ILE A 96 -15.46 8.55 11.25
N ILE A 97 -14.48 9.00 12.04
CA ILE A 97 -14.66 9.25 13.48
C ILE A 97 -15.32 10.61 13.74
N ILE A 98 -14.74 11.71 13.23
CA ILE A 98 -15.12 13.07 13.63
C ILE A 98 -16.55 13.46 13.21
N PRO A 99 -16.96 13.31 11.94
CA PRO A 99 -18.30 13.68 11.48
C PRO A 99 -19.43 12.86 12.13
N THR A 100 -19.14 11.58 12.42
CA THR A 100 -20.06 10.68 13.11
C THR A 100 -20.27 11.12 14.57
N LEU A 101 -19.20 11.57 15.23
CA LEU A 101 -19.28 12.10 16.59
C LEU A 101 -19.92 13.49 16.66
N ALA A 102 -19.69 14.32 15.63
CA ALA A 102 -20.28 15.65 15.52
C ALA A 102 -21.79 15.65 15.20
N ASN A 103 -22.35 14.51 14.79
CA ASN A 103 -23.78 14.36 14.48
C ASN A 103 -24.36 13.11 15.17
N PRO A 104 -24.45 13.11 16.52
CA PRO A 104 -25.03 12.00 17.27
C PRO A 104 -26.54 11.90 16.98
N ARG A 105 -27.08 10.68 17.12
CA ARG A 105 -28.52 10.43 16.93
C ARG A 105 -29.36 11.09 18.03
N LEU A 106 -28.79 11.27 19.22
CA LEU A 106 -29.40 11.97 20.35
C LEU A 106 -29.00 13.45 20.33
N PRO A 107 -29.88 14.38 20.77
CA PRO A 107 -29.62 15.82 20.77
C PRO A 107 -28.65 16.22 21.91
N TYR A 108 -27.40 15.79 21.81
CA TYR A 108 -26.31 16.32 22.63
C TYR A 108 -25.75 17.59 21.99
N PRO A 109 -25.28 18.58 22.78
CA PRO A 109 -24.57 19.73 22.24
C PRO A 109 -23.28 19.24 21.55
N THR A 110 -23.17 19.50 20.25
CA THR A 110 -22.02 19.11 19.44
C THR A 110 -21.09 20.30 19.24
N GLY A 111 -19.78 20.04 19.35
CA GLY A 111 -18.73 21.01 19.08
C GLY A 111 -17.95 20.64 17.81
N MET A 112 -17.28 21.63 17.22
CA MET A 112 -16.29 21.35 16.17
C MET A 112 -15.01 20.82 16.82
N TYR A 113 -14.46 19.73 16.26
CA TYR A 113 -13.22 19.17 16.73
C TYR A 113 -12.04 20.02 16.27
N VAL A 114 -11.28 20.56 17.22
CA VAL A 114 -10.01 21.24 16.97
C VAL A 114 -8.93 20.45 17.71
N PRO A 115 -7.98 19.83 17.00
CA PRO A 115 -6.96 19.02 17.64
C PRO A 115 -6.09 19.88 18.56
N SER A 116 -5.93 19.43 19.80
CA SER A 116 -5.01 20.00 20.77
C SER A 116 -3.56 19.66 20.40
N VAL A 117 -2.63 20.51 20.85
CA VAL A 117 -1.19 20.27 20.68
C VAL A 117 -0.77 18.95 21.33
N THR A 118 -1.41 18.57 22.43
CA THR A 118 -1.18 17.30 23.13
C THR A 118 -1.57 16.09 22.30
N GLU A 119 -2.70 16.13 21.59
CA GLU A 119 -3.13 15.02 20.71
C GLU A 119 -2.16 14.83 19.54
N ILE A 120 -1.71 15.93 18.93
CA ILE A 120 -0.72 15.90 17.85
C ILE A 120 0.63 15.38 18.39
N GLY A 121 1.02 15.80 19.59
CA GLY A 121 2.23 15.33 20.26
C GLY A 121 2.21 13.83 20.52
N ILE A 122 1.09 13.28 20.98
CA ILE A 122 0.93 11.84 21.21
C ILE A 122 0.98 11.07 19.88
N ALA A 123 0.32 11.56 18.84
CA ALA A 123 0.38 10.95 17.51
C ALA A 123 1.82 10.92 16.97
N ALA A 124 2.53 12.05 17.05
CA ALA A 124 3.93 12.15 16.62
C ALA A 124 4.86 11.25 17.46
N ALA A 125 4.64 11.18 18.77
CA ALA A 125 5.40 10.30 19.66
C ALA A 125 5.18 8.83 19.33
N ALA A 126 3.93 8.42 19.05
CA ALA A 126 3.61 7.05 18.65
C ALA A 126 4.26 6.68 17.30
N THR A 127 4.20 7.57 16.30
CA THR A 127 4.89 7.36 15.02
C THR A 127 6.41 7.26 15.20
N SER A 128 6.99 8.15 16.03
CA SER A 128 8.43 8.13 16.32
C SER A 128 8.85 6.87 17.06
N ALA A 129 8.06 6.42 18.04
CA ALA A 129 8.30 5.19 18.77
C ALA A 129 8.26 3.96 17.84
N PHE A 130 7.33 3.92 16.88
CA PHE A 130 7.28 2.87 15.87
C PHE A 130 8.54 2.86 14.99
N VAL A 131 8.96 4.02 14.49
CA VAL A 131 10.17 4.14 13.65
C VAL A 131 11.43 3.75 14.43
N LEU A 132 11.55 4.18 15.69
CA LEU A 132 12.66 3.80 16.57
C LEU A 132 12.66 2.30 16.87
N GLY A 133 11.50 1.72 17.16
CA GLY A 133 11.35 0.27 17.36
C GLY A 133 11.73 -0.52 16.12
N PHE A 134 11.29 -0.09 14.94
CA PHE A 134 11.67 -0.69 13.67
C PHE A 134 13.17 -0.58 13.41
N MET A 135 13.77 0.58 13.68
CA MET A 135 15.21 0.79 13.54
C MET A 135 16.01 -0.11 14.51
N GLY A 136 15.57 -0.21 15.76
CA GLY A 136 16.15 -1.12 16.75
C GLY A 136 16.06 -2.58 16.30
N PHE A 137 14.89 -3.02 15.83
CA PHE A 137 14.69 -4.36 15.31
C PHE A 137 15.56 -4.65 14.08
N SER A 138 15.65 -3.71 13.13
CA SER A 138 16.47 -3.85 11.92
C SER A 138 17.97 -3.99 12.19
N LYS A 139 18.43 -3.51 13.35
CA LYS A 139 19.82 -3.64 13.79
C LYS A 139 20.07 -4.94 14.54
N LEU A 140 19.05 -5.46 15.24
CA LEU A 140 19.15 -6.69 16.04
C LEU A 140 18.97 -7.95 15.18
N PHE A 141 18.15 -7.90 14.14
CA PHE A 141 17.81 -9.04 13.29
C PHE A 141 18.04 -8.72 11.81
N PRO A 142 18.61 -9.64 11.01
CA PRO A 142 18.75 -9.46 9.57
C PRO A 142 17.36 -9.36 8.92
N LEU A 143 17.07 -8.22 8.29
CA LEU A 143 15.78 -7.93 7.65
C LEU A 143 15.47 -8.82 6.43
N ILE A 144 16.49 -9.43 5.83
CA ILE A 144 16.36 -10.30 4.68
C ILE A 144 16.70 -11.72 5.13
N SER A 145 15.80 -12.66 4.86
CA SER A 145 16.01 -14.09 5.03
C SER A 145 17.12 -14.57 4.09
N ILE A 146 18.32 -14.77 4.64
CA ILE A 146 19.50 -15.22 3.87
C ILE A 146 19.25 -16.58 3.22
N TRP A 147 18.56 -17.48 3.91
CA TRP A 147 18.23 -18.82 3.44
C TRP A 147 17.31 -18.81 2.23
N GLU A 148 16.20 -18.07 2.29
CA GLU A 148 15.24 -17.93 1.19
C GLU A 148 15.89 -17.26 -0.04
N THR A 149 16.76 -16.28 0.19
CA THR A 149 17.48 -15.62 -0.91
C THR A 149 18.48 -16.58 -1.58
N LYS A 150 19.12 -17.48 -0.81
CA LYS A 150 20.06 -18.48 -1.34
C LYS A 150 19.33 -19.56 -2.13
N GLU A 151 18.28 -20.12 -1.55
CA GLU A 151 17.42 -21.13 -2.17
C GLU A 151 16.76 -20.59 -3.46
N GLY A 152 16.20 -19.38 -3.42
CA GLY A 152 15.64 -18.72 -4.60
C GLY A 152 16.66 -18.53 -5.73
N ARG A 153 17.93 -18.26 -5.39
CA ARG A 153 19.00 -18.16 -6.40
C ARG A 153 19.35 -19.52 -6.99
N GLU A 154 19.50 -20.56 -6.18
CA GLU A 154 19.79 -21.92 -6.65
C GLU A 154 18.68 -22.47 -7.57
N HIS A 155 17.41 -22.31 -7.18
CA HIS A 155 16.27 -22.70 -8.02
C HIS A 155 16.18 -21.90 -9.33
N SER A 156 16.42 -20.58 -9.29
CA SER A 156 16.38 -19.74 -10.50
C SER A 156 17.46 -20.12 -11.52
N VAL A 157 18.67 -20.49 -11.06
CA VAL A 157 19.75 -20.95 -11.94
C VAL A 157 19.39 -22.30 -12.56
N HIS A 158 18.81 -23.22 -11.77
CA HIS A 158 18.37 -24.51 -12.28
C HIS A 158 17.27 -24.36 -13.35
N GLU A 159 16.24 -23.55 -13.11
CA GLU A 159 15.15 -23.31 -14.06
C GLU A 159 15.64 -22.68 -15.37
N VAL A 160 16.54 -21.69 -15.29
CA VAL A 160 17.15 -21.06 -16.47
C VAL A 160 18.02 -22.06 -17.24
N SER A 161 18.78 -22.91 -16.54
CA SER A 161 19.60 -23.96 -17.17
C SER A 161 18.75 -25.01 -17.91
N MET A 162 17.61 -25.38 -17.33
CA MET A 162 16.65 -26.31 -17.95
C MET A 162 16.01 -25.70 -19.19
N ARG A 163 15.55 -24.44 -19.13
CA ARG A 163 15.02 -23.72 -20.30
C ARG A 163 16.07 -23.54 -21.39
N LEU A 164 17.32 -23.25 -21.03
CA LEU A 164 18.42 -23.14 -21.99
C LEU A 164 18.71 -24.49 -22.69
N ARG A 165 18.68 -25.60 -21.96
CA ARG A 165 18.82 -26.96 -22.53
C ARG A 165 17.68 -27.31 -23.47
N GLU A 166 16.47 -26.84 -23.22
CA GLU A 166 15.32 -27.01 -24.12
C GLU A 166 15.47 -26.20 -25.42
N TYR A 167 15.97 -24.95 -25.33
CA TYR A 167 16.18 -24.09 -26.50
C TYR A 167 17.45 -24.39 -27.31
N LEU A 168 18.43 -25.07 -26.72
CA LEU A 168 19.68 -25.46 -27.36
C LEU A 168 19.74 -26.98 -27.52
N PRO A 169 19.14 -27.55 -28.60
CA PRO A 169 19.28 -28.96 -28.88
C PRO A 169 20.74 -29.27 -29.22
N GLY A 170 21.45 -29.94 -28.30
CA GLY A 170 22.76 -30.54 -28.57
C GLY A 170 23.97 -30.08 -27.76
N GLN A 171 23.82 -29.60 -26.51
CA GLN A 171 25.01 -29.52 -25.63
C GLN A 171 25.34 -30.91 -25.05
N PRO A 172 26.61 -31.34 -25.10
CA PRO A 172 27.02 -32.62 -24.53
C PRO A 172 26.77 -32.61 -23.02
N GLU A 173 26.27 -33.73 -22.49
CA GLU A 173 26.00 -33.88 -21.07
C GLU A 173 27.23 -33.51 -20.23
N GLU A 174 27.05 -32.94 -19.03
CA GLU A 174 28.12 -32.70 -18.04
C GLU A 174 29.01 -33.94 -17.86
N LYS A 175 28.43 -35.14 -17.99
CA LYS A 175 29.15 -36.42 -17.94
C LYS A 175 30.09 -36.66 -19.14
N GLN A 176 29.79 -36.14 -20.33
CA GLN A 176 30.66 -36.22 -21.51
C GLN A 176 31.83 -35.23 -21.44
N VAL A 177 31.63 -34.05 -20.84
CA VAL A 177 32.69 -33.06 -20.62
C VAL A 177 33.63 -33.51 -19.50
N GLU A 178 33.10 -34.06 -18.39
CA GLU A 178 33.94 -34.67 -17.34
C GLU A 178 34.71 -35.90 -17.82
N ALA A 179 34.12 -36.73 -18.68
CA ALA A 179 34.78 -37.92 -19.23
C ALA A 179 35.88 -37.57 -20.25
N SER A 180 35.71 -36.49 -21.03
CA SER A 180 36.76 -36.00 -21.94
C SER A 180 37.90 -35.32 -21.20
N LEU A 181 37.60 -34.53 -20.16
CA LEU A 181 38.64 -33.90 -19.32
C LEU A 181 39.48 -34.92 -18.54
N LYS A 182 38.90 -36.05 -18.13
CA LYS A 182 39.62 -37.18 -17.48
C LYS A 182 40.39 -38.06 -18.46
N ALA A 183 40.11 -37.99 -19.76
CA ALA A 183 40.84 -38.72 -20.79
C ALA A 183 42.06 -37.94 -21.31
N GLU A 184 42.15 -36.65 -20.99
CA GLU A 184 43.24 -35.73 -21.41
C GLU A 184 44.31 -35.52 -20.30
N ILE A 185 44.16 -36.19 -19.15
CA ILE A 185 45.12 -36.28 -18.03
C ILE A 185 45.62 -37.72 -17.95
#